data_AF-A0A926BXW8-F1
#
_entry.id   AF-A0A926BXW8-F1
#
_cell.length_a   1.000
_cell.length_b   1.000
_cell.length_c   1.000
_cell.angle_alpha   90.00
_cell.angle_beta   90.00
_cell.angle_gamma   90.00
#
_symmetry.space_group_name_H-M   'P 1'
#
loop_
_entity.id
_entity.type
_entity.pdbx_description
1 polymer ?
#
loop_
_entity_poly.entity_id
_entity_poly.type
_entity_poly.pdbx_seq_one_letter_code
_entity_poly.pdbx_strand_id
1 'polypeptide(L)'
;MFLLAFCPTRLLVYETTYPLFFRNDIMAGCWFVLVQAALGQSTLNAFLTTVDANNVYLKTGRRYLDSCRLEKTSYRQGLRMDEINRSRPAITARQNQRRTEQGYEGLRQKIYQQARLTCIDLIYQRKRQRELAFRLVQIRQFVHQMLVMSLPEPRNSCEPMLSNLLRGVSGKLFQKEILINRLQGELSMLNGEQATSFPDTTYPSIPSTKVLLNRSRRFIRLNPQYEQWQNRFVVLRQLLDVDSAPAWKRESYPIMMGKFKAGEITLEDFISQLVNRYQLIDAQMRTERDLHIDTTQLLTYTEKTVR
;
A
#
# COMPACT_ATOMS: atom_id res chain seq x y z
N MET A 1 50.27 -11.32 -29.57
CA MET A 1 50.35 -12.65 -28.94
C MET A 1 50.46 -12.40 -27.44
N PHE A 2 49.32 -12.34 -26.75
CA PHE A 2 49.24 -11.97 -25.34
C PHE A 2 49.11 -13.23 -24.49
N LEU A 3 50.08 -13.45 -23.60
CA LEU A 3 50.00 -14.43 -22.52
C LEU A 3 50.04 -13.62 -21.21
N LEU A 4 48.89 -13.52 -20.55
CA LEU A 4 48.82 -13.09 -19.16
C LEU A 4 48.14 -14.20 -18.36
N ALA A 5 48.93 -14.75 -17.43
CA ALA A 5 48.56 -15.77 -16.48
C ALA A 5 47.54 -15.22 -15.47
N PHE A 6 46.45 -15.95 -15.25
CA PHE A 6 45.50 -15.72 -14.16
C PHE A 6 45.89 -16.58 -12.96
N CYS A 7 46.09 -15.93 -11.82
CA CYS A 7 46.29 -16.55 -10.51
C CYS A 7 44.92 -16.54 -9.77
N PRO A 8 44.43 -17.66 -9.21
CA PRO A 8 43.22 -17.65 -8.38
C PRO A 8 43.60 -17.61 -6.90
N THR A 9 43.42 -16.46 -6.25
CA THR A 9 43.53 -16.38 -4.79
C THR A 9 42.20 -16.75 -4.16
N ARG A 10 42.17 -17.92 -3.52
CA ARG A 10 41.13 -18.37 -2.60
C ARG A 10 40.98 -17.37 -1.45
N LEU A 11 39.74 -17.01 -1.12
CA LEU A 11 39.37 -16.49 0.19
C LEU A 11 38.15 -17.29 0.69
N LEU A 12 38.46 -18.33 1.45
CA LEU A 12 37.55 -19.00 2.36
C LEU A 12 37.59 -18.22 3.68
N VAL A 13 36.49 -17.59 4.06
CA VAL A 13 36.17 -17.30 5.46
C VAL A 13 34.66 -17.52 5.63
N TYR A 14 34.30 -18.71 6.12
CA TYR A 14 32.99 -18.97 6.73
C TYR A 14 33.17 -18.78 8.23
N GLU A 15 32.74 -17.64 8.75
CA GLU A 15 32.41 -17.49 10.17
C GLU A 15 30.99 -16.95 10.23
N THR A 16 30.03 -17.85 10.50
CA THR A 16 28.64 -17.50 10.83
C THR A 16 28.44 -17.73 12.32
N THR A 17 28.98 -16.82 13.13
CA THR A 17 28.57 -16.66 14.53
C THR A 17 27.30 -15.81 14.56
N TYR A 18 26.15 -16.47 14.72
CA TYR A 18 24.90 -15.82 15.10
C TYR A 18 24.95 -15.52 16.61
N PRO A 19 24.83 -14.26 17.05
CA PRO A 19 24.66 -14.01 18.46
C PRO A 19 23.19 -14.24 18.84
N LEU A 20 23.00 -15.10 19.85
CA LEU A 20 21.76 -15.23 20.62
C LEU A 20 21.51 -13.91 21.37
N PHE A 21 20.75 -12.99 20.76
CA PHE A 21 20.12 -11.88 21.46
C PHE A 21 18.61 -12.04 21.34
N PHE A 22 17.98 -12.55 22.41
CA PHE A 22 16.53 -12.48 22.60
C PHE A 22 16.30 -12.03 24.03
N ARG A 23 16.20 -10.71 24.25
CA ARG A 23 15.41 -10.13 25.36
C ARG A 23 15.22 -8.61 25.38
N ASN A 24 15.83 -7.82 24.48
CA ASN A 24 15.65 -6.35 24.43
C ASN A 24 14.90 -5.81 23.19
N ASP A 25 14.37 -6.67 22.31
CA ASP A 25 13.82 -6.26 20.99
C ASP A 25 12.46 -5.57 21.01
N ILE A 26 11.72 -5.61 22.13
CA ILE A 26 10.35 -5.07 22.14
C ILE A 26 10.37 -3.53 22.10
N MET A 27 11.31 -2.88 22.81
CA MET A 27 11.42 -1.41 22.80
C MET A 27 12.09 -0.87 21.53
N ALA A 28 13.09 -1.57 20.99
CA ALA A 28 13.73 -1.20 19.73
C ALA A 28 12.78 -1.37 18.53
N GLY A 29 11.95 -2.43 18.55
CA GLY A 29 10.91 -2.65 17.55
C GLY A 29 9.84 -1.56 17.53
N CYS A 30 9.36 -1.10 18.70
CA CYS A 30 8.36 -0.03 18.78
C CYS A 30 8.86 1.31 18.24
N TRP A 31 10.12 1.69 18.51
CA TRP A 31 10.68 2.94 17.97
C TRP A 31 10.89 2.86 16.45
N PHE A 32 11.37 1.71 15.95
CA PHE A 32 11.56 1.48 14.51
C PHE A 32 10.23 1.52 13.73
N VAL A 33 9.15 0.94 14.29
CA VAL A 33 7.81 0.97 13.69
C VAL A 33 7.23 2.39 13.65
N LEU A 34 7.44 3.20 14.70
CA LEU A 34 6.98 4.60 14.74
C LEU A 34 7.73 5.49 13.73
N VAL A 35 9.05 5.33 13.60
CA VAL A 35 9.85 6.06 12.62
C VAL A 35 9.45 5.66 11.19
N GLN A 36 9.24 4.37 10.92
CA GLN A 36 8.77 3.91 9.61
C GLN A 36 7.36 4.40 9.25
N ALA A 37 6.45 4.48 10.23
CA ALA A 37 5.10 5.00 10.01
C ALA A 37 5.10 6.50 9.68
N ALA A 38 5.94 7.29 10.38
CA ALA A 38 6.12 8.72 10.09
C ALA A 38 6.75 8.94 8.71
N LEU A 39 7.72 8.11 8.33
CA LEU A 39 8.34 8.15 7.00
C LEU A 39 7.34 7.83 5.89
N GLY A 40 6.48 6.82 6.04
CA GLY A 40 5.47 6.46 5.02
C GLY A 40 4.40 7.54 4.78
N GLN A 41 4.09 8.35 5.78
CA GLN A 41 3.21 9.52 5.60
C GLN A 41 3.92 10.64 4.82
N SER A 42 5.22 10.81 5.06
CA SER A 42 6.02 11.88 4.45
C SER A 42 6.19 11.72 2.94
N THR A 43 6.40 10.48 2.47
CA THR A 43 6.58 10.13 1.06
C THR A 43 5.30 10.23 0.25
N LEU A 44 4.16 9.78 0.80
CA LEU A 44 2.85 9.96 0.18
C LEU A 44 2.52 11.45 0.03
N ASN A 45 2.73 12.24 1.08
CA ASN A 45 2.50 13.68 1.01
C ASN A 45 3.43 14.35 -0.01
N ALA A 46 4.72 13.98 -0.04
CA ALA A 46 5.66 14.46 -1.04
C ALA A 46 5.18 14.12 -2.47
N PHE A 47 4.75 12.88 -2.71
CA PHE A 47 4.20 12.48 -4.01
C PHE A 47 2.94 13.28 -4.39
N LEU A 48 2.03 13.55 -3.46
CA LEU A 48 0.86 14.36 -3.74
C LEU A 48 1.23 15.82 -4.11
N THR A 49 2.29 16.37 -3.50
CA THR A 49 2.80 17.68 -3.91
C THR A 49 3.41 17.68 -5.31
N THR A 50 4.11 16.62 -5.71
CA THR A 50 4.63 16.52 -7.08
C THR A 50 3.50 16.34 -8.09
N VAL A 51 2.46 15.56 -7.74
CA VAL A 51 1.26 15.42 -8.58
C VAL A 51 0.57 16.76 -8.80
N ASP A 52 0.45 17.61 -7.77
CA ASP A 52 -0.11 18.97 -7.93
C ASP A 52 0.67 19.81 -8.93
N ALA A 53 2.00 19.71 -8.86
CA ALA A 53 2.92 20.45 -9.70
C ALA A 53 2.98 19.92 -11.13
N ASN A 54 2.81 18.62 -11.34
CA ASN A 54 3.13 17.95 -12.61
C ASN A 54 1.93 17.49 -13.43
N ASN A 55 0.81 17.13 -12.77
CA ASN A 55 -0.35 16.56 -13.43
C ASN A 55 -0.93 17.53 -14.49
N VAL A 56 -1.11 17.03 -15.71
CA VAL A 56 -1.53 17.83 -16.87
C VAL A 56 -2.90 18.47 -16.64
N TYR A 57 -3.86 17.74 -16.07
CA TYR A 57 -5.20 18.25 -15.81
C TYR A 57 -5.20 19.35 -14.73
N LEU A 58 -4.40 19.18 -13.68
CA LEU A 58 -4.26 20.20 -12.64
C LEU A 58 -3.57 21.47 -13.15
N LYS A 59 -2.54 21.33 -13.99
CA LYS A 59 -1.89 22.47 -14.66
C LYS A 59 -2.87 23.23 -15.54
N THR A 60 -3.60 22.53 -16.40
CA THR A 60 -4.58 23.15 -17.30
C THR A 60 -5.71 23.81 -16.52
N GLY A 61 -6.24 23.16 -15.48
CA GLY A 61 -7.26 23.72 -14.61
C GLY A 61 -6.79 24.98 -13.86
N ARG A 62 -5.55 25.00 -13.36
CA ARG A 62 -4.95 26.18 -12.72
C ARG A 62 -4.79 27.34 -13.72
N ARG A 63 -4.26 27.08 -14.92
CA ARG A 63 -4.14 28.10 -15.98
C ARG A 63 -5.50 28.71 -16.36
N TYR A 64 -6.53 27.87 -16.45
CA TYR A 64 -7.89 28.34 -16.73
C TYR A 64 -8.43 29.24 -15.60
N LEU A 65 -8.22 28.86 -14.35
CA LEU A 65 -8.57 29.69 -13.20
C LEU A 65 -7.85 31.04 -13.20
N ASP A 66 -6.56 31.05 -13.52
CA ASP A 66 -5.77 32.27 -13.59
C ASP A 66 -6.29 33.19 -14.72
N SER A 67 -6.69 32.62 -15.87
CA SER A 67 -7.36 33.36 -16.94
C SER A 67 -8.66 34.01 -16.49
N CYS A 68 -9.55 33.27 -15.81
CA CYS A 68 -10.79 33.82 -15.25
C CYS A 68 -10.54 34.94 -14.21
N ARG A 69 -9.45 34.86 -13.44
CA ARG A 69 -9.05 35.89 -12.47
C ARG A 69 -8.56 37.15 -13.17
N LEU A 70 -7.74 37.00 -14.21
CA LEU A 70 -7.25 38.09 -15.04
C LEU A 70 -8.41 38.82 -15.72
N GLU A 71 -9.35 38.08 -16.32
CA GLU A 71 -10.55 38.64 -16.96
C GLU A 71 -11.35 39.50 -15.97
N LYS A 72 -11.56 39.00 -14.73
CA LYS A 72 -12.22 39.77 -13.67
C LYS A 72 -11.46 41.04 -13.27
N THR A 73 -10.12 41.00 -13.23
CA THR A 73 -9.32 42.20 -12.95
C THR A 73 -9.41 43.22 -14.08
N SER A 74 -9.39 42.76 -15.34
CA SER A 74 -9.57 43.62 -16.52
C SER A 74 -10.95 44.27 -16.54
N TYR A 75 -12.02 43.52 -16.25
CA TYR A 75 -13.37 44.08 -16.11
C TYR A 75 -13.45 45.16 -15.03
N ARG A 76 -12.81 44.96 -13.87
CA ARG A 76 -12.79 45.97 -12.80
C ARG A 76 -12.05 47.25 -13.20
N GLN A 77 -10.99 47.12 -14.00
CA GLN A 77 -10.25 48.27 -14.52
C GLN A 77 -11.06 49.01 -15.59
N GLY A 78 -11.72 48.29 -16.51
CA GLY A 78 -12.60 48.88 -17.53
C GLY A 78 -13.85 49.55 -16.96
N LEU A 79 -14.46 48.98 -15.91
CA LEU A 79 -15.63 49.56 -15.22
C LEU A 79 -15.36 50.89 -14.50
N ARG A 80 -14.08 51.27 -14.29
CA ARG A 80 -13.73 52.61 -13.82
C ARG A 80 -13.93 53.67 -14.91
N MET A 81 -14.02 53.28 -16.18
CA MET A 81 -14.17 54.21 -17.30
C MET A 81 -15.63 54.43 -17.73
N ASP A 82 -16.54 53.49 -17.48
CA ASP A 82 -17.96 53.60 -17.85
C ASP A 82 -18.90 53.55 -16.62
N GLU A 83 -19.52 54.69 -16.30
CA GLU A 83 -20.30 54.86 -15.06
C GLU A 83 -21.76 54.39 -15.13
N ILE A 84 -22.32 54.15 -16.32
CA ILE A 84 -23.77 54.26 -16.50
C ILE A 84 -24.54 52.91 -16.59
N ASN A 85 -23.89 51.74 -16.76
CA ASN A 85 -24.60 50.43 -16.88
C ASN A 85 -24.02 49.30 -16.00
N ARG A 86 -24.08 49.46 -14.67
CA ARG A 86 -23.13 48.81 -13.72
C ARG A 86 -23.49 47.48 -13.03
N SER A 87 -24.69 46.89 -13.11
CA SER A 87 -25.08 45.88 -12.09
C SER A 87 -25.16 44.41 -12.53
N ARG A 88 -25.55 44.09 -13.77
CA ARG A 88 -25.79 42.68 -14.18
C ARG A 88 -24.55 41.84 -14.56
N PRO A 89 -23.58 42.31 -15.36
CA PRO A 89 -22.49 41.44 -15.84
C PRO A 89 -21.49 41.04 -14.74
N ALA A 90 -21.30 41.90 -13.72
CA ALA A 90 -20.36 41.65 -12.64
C ALA A 90 -20.77 40.53 -11.68
N ILE A 91 -22.08 40.28 -11.51
CA ILE A 91 -22.59 39.20 -10.65
C ILE A 91 -22.36 37.84 -11.33
N THR A 92 -22.64 37.76 -12.63
CA THR A 92 -22.45 36.53 -13.44
C THR A 92 -20.98 36.11 -13.47
N ALA A 93 -20.05 37.04 -13.68
CA ALA A 93 -18.61 36.75 -13.68
C ALA A 93 -18.12 36.19 -12.32
N ARG A 94 -18.60 36.74 -11.20
CA ARG A 94 -18.27 36.22 -9.85
C ARG A 94 -18.82 34.82 -9.60
N GLN A 95 -20.05 34.55 -10.05
CA GLN A 95 -20.66 33.23 -9.92
C GLN A 95 -19.94 32.19 -10.78
N ASN A 96 -19.58 32.54 -12.01
CA ASN A 96 -18.82 31.66 -12.90
C ASN A 96 -17.43 31.35 -12.33
N GLN A 97 -16.70 32.36 -11.82
CA GLN A 97 -15.41 32.12 -11.16
C GLN A 97 -15.56 31.13 -9.99
N ARG A 98 -16.56 31.32 -9.12
CA ARG A 98 -16.80 30.40 -7.98
C ARG A 98 -17.09 28.98 -8.44
N ARG A 99 -17.90 28.82 -9.50
CA ARG A 99 -18.19 27.50 -10.09
C ARG A 99 -16.92 26.85 -10.65
N THR A 100 -16.08 27.61 -11.33
CA THR A 100 -14.79 27.11 -11.85
C THR A 100 -13.85 26.72 -10.72
N GLU A 101 -13.74 27.51 -9.65
CA GLU A 101 -12.92 27.21 -8.47
C GLU A 101 -13.40 25.93 -7.79
N GLN A 102 -14.71 25.77 -7.60
CA GLN A 102 -15.30 24.54 -7.07
C GLN A 102 -15.05 23.34 -7.99
N GLY A 103 -15.17 23.51 -9.31
CA GLY A 103 -14.89 22.47 -10.29
C GLY A 103 -13.43 22.00 -10.25
N TYR A 104 -12.49 22.95 -10.17
CA TYR A 104 -11.07 22.66 -10.04
C TYR A 104 -10.74 21.93 -8.73
N GLU A 105 -11.24 22.40 -7.59
CA GLU A 105 -11.02 21.72 -6.30
C GLU A 105 -11.62 20.31 -6.30
N GLY A 106 -12.79 20.12 -6.91
CA GLY A 106 -13.40 18.81 -7.10
C GLY A 106 -12.54 17.86 -7.96
N LEU A 107 -11.96 18.36 -9.05
CA LEU A 107 -11.02 17.61 -9.89
C LEU A 107 -9.75 17.24 -9.12
N ARG A 108 -9.17 18.21 -8.39
CA ARG A 108 -7.99 18.01 -7.56
C ARG A 108 -8.18 16.94 -6.51
N GLN A 109 -9.30 16.96 -5.81
CA GLN A 109 -9.65 15.92 -4.83
C GLN A 109 -9.77 14.53 -5.48
N LYS A 110 -10.38 14.42 -6.66
CA LYS A 110 -10.48 13.14 -7.39
C LYS A 110 -9.10 12.58 -7.77
N ILE A 111 -8.21 13.42 -8.30
CA ILE A 111 -6.85 13.02 -8.68
C ILE A 111 -6.06 12.60 -7.44
N TYR A 112 -6.16 13.34 -6.33
CA TYR A 112 -5.49 12.99 -5.08
C TYR A 112 -6.01 11.69 -4.48
N GLN A 113 -7.33 11.47 -4.54
CA GLN A 113 -7.94 10.23 -4.10
C GLN A 113 -7.43 9.04 -4.92
N GLN A 114 -7.42 9.17 -6.26
CA GLN A 114 -6.89 8.13 -7.14
C GLN A 114 -5.42 7.83 -6.84
N ALA A 115 -4.58 8.87 -6.72
CA ALA A 115 -3.17 8.74 -6.35
C ALA A 115 -2.99 7.98 -5.02
N ARG A 116 -3.75 8.35 -3.98
CA ARG A 116 -3.71 7.66 -2.68
C ARG A 116 -4.09 6.19 -2.78
N LEU A 117 -5.16 5.87 -3.51
CA LEU A 117 -5.60 4.48 -3.70
C LEU A 117 -4.53 3.66 -4.45
N THR A 118 -3.97 4.20 -5.53
CA THR A 118 -2.89 3.54 -6.28
C THR A 118 -1.65 3.32 -5.41
N CYS A 119 -1.27 4.27 -4.55
CA CYS A 119 -0.18 4.10 -3.58
C CYS A 119 -0.46 2.99 -2.56
N ILE A 120 -1.68 2.91 -2.02
CA ILE A 120 -2.09 1.83 -1.09
C ILE A 120 -2.01 0.47 -1.78
N ASP A 121 -2.51 0.36 -3.00
CA ASP A 121 -2.42 -0.89 -3.77
C ASP A 121 -0.96 -1.26 -4.08
N LEU A 122 -0.10 -0.29 -4.39
CA LEU A 122 1.31 -0.53 -4.63
C LEU A 122 2.02 -1.08 -3.38
N ILE A 123 1.76 -0.49 -2.21
CA ILE A 123 2.27 -0.98 -0.92
C ILE A 123 1.79 -2.42 -0.68
N TYR A 124 0.51 -2.68 -0.92
CA TYR A 124 -0.06 -4.03 -0.81
C TYR A 124 0.67 -5.03 -1.70
N GLN A 125 0.83 -4.75 -3.00
CA GLN A 125 1.48 -5.69 -3.92
C GLN A 125 2.93 -5.96 -3.52
N ARG A 126 3.66 -4.97 -3.01
CA ARG A 126 5.04 -5.17 -2.51
C ARG A 126 5.11 -5.99 -1.24
N LYS A 127 4.21 -5.74 -0.28
CA LYS A 127 4.08 -6.60 0.91
C LYS A 127 3.83 -8.05 0.50
N ARG A 128 2.89 -8.26 -0.44
CA ARG A 128 2.59 -9.58 -1.03
C ARG A 128 3.80 -10.21 -1.72
N GLN A 129 4.55 -9.45 -2.50
CA GLN A 129 5.74 -9.94 -3.20
C GLN A 129 6.82 -10.40 -2.21
N ARG A 130 7.11 -9.58 -1.18
CA ARG A 130 8.07 -9.93 -0.12
C ARG A 130 7.66 -11.17 0.65
N GLU A 131 6.39 -11.26 1.02
CA GLU A 131 5.84 -12.45 1.67
C GLU A 131 5.98 -13.70 0.77
N LEU A 132 5.62 -13.62 -0.53
CA LEU A 132 5.77 -14.75 -1.44
C LEU A 132 7.24 -15.17 -1.62
N ALA A 133 8.17 -14.22 -1.66
CA ALA A 133 9.60 -14.50 -1.71
C ALA A 133 10.07 -15.23 -0.44
N PHE A 134 9.60 -14.80 0.73
CA PHE A 134 9.86 -15.46 2.00
C PHE A 134 9.33 -16.90 2.03
N ARG A 135 8.08 -17.11 1.56
CA ARG A 135 7.50 -18.46 1.44
C ARG A 135 8.30 -19.36 0.54
N LEU A 136 8.79 -18.83 -0.59
CA LEU A 136 9.62 -19.58 -1.52
C LEU A 136 10.92 -20.07 -0.85
N VAL A 137 11.55 -19.23 -0.02
CA VAL A 137 12.71 -19.61 0.78
C VAL A 137 12.36 -20.71 1.77
N GLN A 138 11.25 -20.58 2.50
CA GLN A 138 10.79 -21.59 3.46
C GLN A 138 10.52 -22.94 2.77
N ILE A 139 9.80 -22.94 1.65
CA ILE A 139 9.50 -24.18 0.92
C ILE A 139 10.79 -24.83 0.41
N ARG A 140 11.75 -24.06 -0.11
CA ARG A 140 13.06 -24.59 -0.53
C ARG A 140 13.85 -25.19 0.62
N GLN A 141 13.86 -24.53 1.78
CA GLN A 141 14.50 -25.06 2.98
C GLN A 141 13.86 -26.36 3.42
N PHE A 142 12.53 -26.44 3.38
CA PHE A 142 11.80 -27.66 3.70
C PHE A 142 12.14 -28.81 2.75
N VAL A 143 12.12 -28.56 1.44
CA VAL A 143 12.52 -29.55 0.41
C VAL A 143 13.95 -30.02 0.64
N HIS A 144 14.87 -29.11 0.97
CA HIS A 144 16.25 -29.49 1.27
C HIS A 144 16.34 -30.38 2.51
N GLN A 145 15.62 -30.07 3.58
CA GLN A 145 15.59 -30.89 4.80
C GLN A 145 14.99 -32.28 4.56
N MET A 146 13.93 -32.36 3.76
CA MET A 146 13.35 -33.62 3.30
C MET A 146 14.37 -34.51 2.60
N LEU A 147 15.22 -33.93 1.73
CA LEU A 147 16.26 -34.66 1.01
C LEU A 147 17.38 -35.14 1.94
N VAL A 148 17.77 -34.32 2.92
CA VAL A 148 18.85 -34.64 3.88
C VAL A 148 18.44 -35.71 4.88
N MET A 149 17.17 -35.75 5.30
CA MET A 149 16.68 -36.72 6.28
C MET A 149 16.58 -38.16 5.73
N SER A 150 16.94 -38.39 4.45
CA SER A 150 16.99 -39.71 3.82
C SER A 150 15.76 -40.57 4.10
N LEU A 151 14.57 -39.97 4.17
CA LEU A 151 13.32 -40.66 4.48
C LEU A 151 13.17 -41.84 3.50
N PRO A 152 13.25 -43.10 3.97
CA PRO A 152 13.51 -44.25 3.11
C PRO A 152 12.34 -44.55 2.15
N GLU A 153 11.11 -44.18 2.51
CA GLU A 153 9.91 -44.20 1.67
C GLU A 153 9.00 -43.07 2.19
N PRO A 154 8.36 -42.19 1.39
CA PRO A 154 7.88 -42.34 0.01
C PRO A 154 8.33 -41.19 -0.91
N ARG A 155 9.34 -41.40 -1.76
CA ARG A 155 9.82 -40.34 -2.69
C ARG A 155 8.78 -39.94 -3.75
N ASN A 156 7.80 -40.80 -4.06
CA ASN A 156 6.94 -40.59 -5.23
C ASN A 156 5.59 -39.91 -4.96
N SER A 157 5.03 -39.96 -3.74
CA SER A 157 3.66 -39.45 -3.50
C SER A 157 3.58 -37.95 -3.25
N CYS A 158 4.62 -37.34 -2.65
CA CYS A 158 4.56 -35.94 -2.20
C CYS A 158 5.36 -34.95 -3.05
N GLU A 159 6.22 -35.44 -3.94
CA GLU A 159 6.90 -34.62 -4.95
C GLU A 159 5.95 -33.76 -5.81
N PRO A 160 4.81 -34.29 -6.33
CA PRO A 160 3.90 -33.46 -7.11
C PRO A 160 3.29 -32.33 -6.28
N MET A 161 3.00 -32.55 -4.99
CA MET A 161 2.43 -31.53 -4.10
C MET A 161 3.43 -30.40 -3.85
N LEU A 162 4.69 -30.72 -3.56
CA LEU A 162 5.76 -29.74 -3.34
C LEU A 162 6.10 -28.98 -4.63
N SER A 163 6.15 -29.68 -5.77
CA SER A 163 6.34 -29.06 -7.09
C SER A 163 5.22 -28.09 -7.43
N ASN A 164 3.96 -28.46 -7.17
CA ASN A 164 2.80 -27.59 -7.34
C ASN A 164 2.86 -26.37 -6.43
N LEU A 165 3.29 -26.54 -5.18
CA LEU A 165 3.44 -25.43 -4.23
C LEU A 165 4.51 -24.44 -4.69
N LEU A 166 5.70 -24.94 -5.08
CA LEU A 166 6.80 -24.12 -5.60
C LEU A 166 6.38 -23.36 -6.86
N ARG A 167 5.75 -24.05 -7.82
CA ARG A 167 5.27 -23.46 -9.07
C ARG A 167 4.20 -22.41 -8.79
N GLY A 168 3.25 -22.71 -7.91
CA GLY A 168 2.18 -21.80 -7.53
C GLY A 168 2.69 -20.51 -6.86
N VAL A 169 3.66 -20.62 -5.95
CA VAL A 169 4.28 -19.44 -5.31
C VAL A 169 5.11 -18.64 -6.30
N SER A 170 5.91 -19.30 -7.14
CA SER A 170 6.77 -18.63 -8.14
C SER A 170 5.93 -17.89 -9.20
N GLY A 171 4.87 -18.52 -9.71
CA GLY A 171 3.94 -17.89 -10.64
C GLY A 171 3.24 -16.68 -10.03
N LYS A 172 2.77 -16.78 -8.78
CA LYS A 172 2.19 -15.63 -8.06
C LYS A 172 3.20 -14.51 -7.85
N LEU A 173 4.47 -14.82 -7.57
CA LEU A 173 5.52 -13.82 -7.38
C LEU A 173 5.74 -13.00 -8.65
N PHE A 174 5.86 -13.67 -9.81
CA PHE A 174 5.97 -13.02 -11.11
C PHE A 174 4.74 -12.14 -11.42
N GLN A 175 3.53 -12.63 -11.14
CA GLN A 175 2.31 -11.82 -11.28
C GLN A 175 2.35 -10.55 -10.42
N LYS A 176 2.94 -10.60 -9.22
CA LYS A 176 3.07 -9.41 -8.37
C LYS A 176 4.04 -8.39 -8.94
N GLU A 177 5.13 -8.82 -9.56
CA GLU A 177 6.07 -7.94 -10.24
C GLU A 177 5.40 -7.17 -11.38
N ILE A 178 4.61 -7.86 -12.23
CA ILE A 178 3.83 -7.22 -13.30
C ILE A 178 2.87 -6.16 -12.72
N LEU A 179 2.14 -6.51 -11.66
CA LEU A 179 1.20 -5.58 -11.02
C LEU A 179 1.89 -4.37 -10.40
N ILE A 180 3.07 -4.55 -9.80
CA ILE A 180 3.89 -3.46 -9.25
C ILE A 180 4.31 -2.51 -10.38
N ASN A 181 4.85 -3.05 -11.48
CA ASN A 181 5.29 -2.23 -12.61
C ASN A 181 4.11 -1.47 -13.24
N ARG A 182 2.95 -2.11 -13.38
CA ARG A 182 1.72 -1.45 -13.84
C ARG A 182 1.32 -0.29 -12.93
N LEU A 183 1.24 -0.51 -11.61
CA LEU A 183 0.86 0.52 -10.65
C LEU A 183 1.86 1.68 -10.62
N GLN A 184 3.17 1.41 -10.79
CA GLN A 184 4.19 2.44 -10.94
C GLN A 184 4.02 3.26 -12.24
N GLY A 185 3.60 2.60 -13.32
CA GLY A 185 3.19 3.27 -14.56
C GLY A 185 1.99 4.19 -14.33
N GLU A 186 0.96 3.72 -13.62
CA GLU A 186 -0.21 4.53 -13.26
C GLU A 186 0.15 5.75 -12.40
N LEU A 187 1.04 5.61 -11.41
CA LEU A 187 1.56 6.75 -10.63
C LEU A 187 2.35 7.73 -11.48
N SER A 188 3.16 7.25 -12.42
CA SER A 188 3.90 8.11 -13.36
C SER A 188 2.96 8.89 -14.27
N MET A 189 1.89 8.27 -14.79
CA MET A 189 0.86 8.98 -15.55
C MET A 189 0.16 10.05 -14.71
N LEU A 190 -0.21 9.74 -13.46
CA LEU A 190 -0.79 10.72 -12.54
C LEU A 190 0.17 11.89 -12.25
N ASN A 191 1.49 11.65 -12.27
CA ASN A 191 2.53 12.66 -12.13
C ASN A 191 2.96 13.29 -13.48
N GLY A 192 2.13 13.20 -14.53
CA GLY A 192 2.42 13.82 -15.83
C GLY A 192 3.59 13.17 -16.58
N GLU A 193 3.63 11.84 -16.57
CA GLU A 193 4.64 10.98 -17.21
C GLU A 193 6.07 11.10 -16.65
N GLN A 194 6.26 11.88 -15.59
CA GLN A 194 7.51 11.91 -14.87
C GLN A 194 7.66 10.65 -14.03
N ALA A 195 8.78 9.94 -14.22
CA ALA A 195 9.12 8.76 -13.44
C ALA A 195 9.11 9.08 -11.94
N THR A 196 8.34 8.32 -11.18
CA THR A 196 8.28 8.46 -9.72
C THR A 196 8.73 7.17 -9.05
N SER A 197 9.72 7.30 -8.18
CA SER A 197 10.08 6.23 -7.26
C SER A 197 9.29 6.43 -5.98
N PHE A 198 8.32 5.54 -5.75
CA PHE A 198 7.65 5.42 -4.47
C PHE A 198 8.16 4.13 -3.86
N PRO A 199 9.19 4.09 -2.98
CA PRO A 199 9.80 2.84 -2.51
C PRO A 199 9.07 2.18 -1.33
N ASP A 200 8.03 2.83 -0.80
CA ASP A 200 7.45 2.43 0.48
C ASP A 200 6.79 1.07 0.47
N THR A 201 6.80 0.48 1.65
CA THR A 201 6.20 -0.82 1.95
C THR A 201 5.41 -0.84 3.25
N THR A 202 5.31 0.31 3.91
CA THR A 202 4.52 0.55 5.12
C THR A 202 3.35 1.43 4.75
N TYR A 203 2.17 1.09 5.25
CA TYR A 203 1.00 1.94 5.02
C TYR A 203 1.07 3.23 5.83
N PRO A 204 0.45 4.32 5.35
CA PRO A 204 0.28 5.55 6.14
C PRO A 204 -0.52 5.29 7.42
N SER A 205 -0.23 6.03 8.49
CA SER A 205 -0.93 5.90 9.75
C SER A 205 -2.43 6.19 9.61
N ILE A 206 -3.28 5.32 10.14
CA ILE A 206 -4.73 5.52 10.13
C ILE A 206 -5.10 6.56 11.20
N PRO A 207 -5.86 7.62 10.86
CA PRO A 207 -6.35 8.59 11.83
C PRO A 207 -7.21 7.95 12.92
N SER A 208 -7.35 8.63 14.06
CA SER A 208 -8.19 8.12 15.14
C SER A 208 -9.65 7.92 14.69
N THR A 209 -10.32 6.91 15.24
CA THR A 209 -11.73 6.61 14.95
C THR A 209 -12.63 7.81 15.19
N LYS A 210 -12.32 8.64 16.19
CA LYS A 210 -13.06 9.87 16.47
C LYS A 210 -12.99 10.84 15.28
N VAL A 211 -11.84 11.00 14.64
CA VAL A 211 -11.70 11.87 13.46
C VAL A 211 -12.48 11.32 12.27
N LEU A 212 -12.42 10.01 12.06
CA LEU A 212 -13.08 9.37 10.91
C LEU A 212 -14.60 9.30 11.06
N LEU A 213 -15.11 9.03 12.27
CA LEU A 213 -16.51 8.67 12.51
C LEU A 213 -17.35 9.77 13.18
N ASN A 214 -16.76 10.88 13.64
CA ASN A 214 -17.50 11.96 14.30
C ASN A 214 -18.22 12.85 13.27
N ARG A 215 -19.33 12.35 12.72
CA ARG A 215 -20.20 13.08 11.78
C ARG A 215 -21.63 13.14 12.29
N SER A 216 -22.32 14.23 11.94
CA SER A 216 -23.71 14.43 12.33
C SER A 216 -24.62 13.43 11.61
N ARG A 217 -25.69 12.98 12.27
CA ARG A 217 -26.68 12.07 11.66
C ARG A 217 -27.29 12.65 10.38
N ARG A 218 -27.44 13.98 10.30
CA ARG A 218 -27.91 14.68 9.09
C ARG A 218 -26.94 14.46 7.92
N PHE A 219 -25.64 14.54 8.16
CA PHE A 219 -24.63 14.31 7.12
C PHE A 219 -24.68 12.87 6.59
N ILE A 220 -24.79 11.88 7.50
CA ILE A 220 -24.86 10.45 7.16
C ILE A 220 -26.08 10.17 6.27
N ARG A 221 -27.26 10.69 6.65
CA ARG A 221 -28.49 10.55 5.84
C ARG A 221 -28.37 11.11 4.42
N LEU A 222 -27.60 12.19 4.25
CA LEU A 222 -27.36 12.80 2.94
C LEU A 222 -26.29 12.08 2.12
N ASN A 223 -25.50 11.19 2.73
CA ASN A 223 -24.36 10.50 2.11
C ASN A 223 -24.36 9.01 2.47
N PRO A 224 -25.26 8.19 1.90
CA PRO A 224 -25.36 6.76 2.24
C PRO A 224 -24.07 5.97 1.96
N GLN A 225 -23.27 6.41 0.99
CA GLN A 225 -21.95 5.82 0.73
C GLN A 225 -21.01 5.98 1.93
N TYR A 226 -21.04 7.13 2.64
CA TYR A 226 -20.23 7.34 3.83
C TYR A 226 -20.58 6.33 4.93
N GLU A 227 -21.87 6.05 5.13
CA GLU A 227 -22.34 5.04 6.10
C GLU A 227 -21.82 3.64 5.75
N GLN A 228 -21.86 3.25 4.48
CA GLN A 228 -21.32 1.97 4.01
C GLN A 228 -19.82 1.85 4.32
N TRP A 229 -19.04 2.88 3.98
CA TRP A 229 -17.59 2.89 4.28
C TRP A 229 -17.31 2.90 5.78
N GLN A 230 -18.11 3.63 6.57
CA GLN A 230 -17.99 3.65 8.03
C GLN A 230 -18.23 2.27 8.63
N ASN A 231 -19.31 1.60 8.23
CA ASN A 231 -19.65 0.26 8.73
C ASN A 231 -18.57 -0.75 8.35
N ARG A 232 -18.11 -0.71 7.09
CA ARG A 232 -17.04 -1.59 6.62
C ARG A 232 -15.72 -1.33 7.37
N PHE A 233 -15.35 -0.08 7.60
CA PHE A 233 -14.17 0.28 8.40
C PHE A 233 -14.23 -0.31 9.82
N VAL A 234 -15.38 -0.21 10.50
CA VAL A 234 -15.55 -0.77 11.86
C VAL A 234 -15.37 -2.28 11.85
N VAL A 235 -15.99 -2.98 10.90
CA VAL A 235 -15.87 -4.44 10.76
C VAL A 235 -14.43 -4.85 10.44
N LEU A 236 -13.76 -4.19 9.48
CA LEU A 236 -12.38 -4.49 9.10
C LEU A 236 -11.41 -4.28 10.26
N ARG A 237 -11.62 -3.23 11.06
CA ARG A 237 -10.80 -2.95 12.24
C ARG A 237 -10.98 -4.05 13.30
N GLN A 238 -12.22 -4.45 13.58
CA GLN A 238 -12.49 -5.57 14.48
C GLN A 238 -11.87 -6.87 13.96
N LEU A 239 -11.96 -7.15 12.67
CA LEU A 239 -11.34 -8.33 12.07
C LEU A 239 -9.81 -8.32 12.20
N LEU A 240 -9.15 -7.17 12.01
CA LEU A 240 -7.70 -7.05 12.23
C LEU A 240 -7.31 -7.26 13.70
N ASP A 241 -8.12 -6.75 14.64
CA ASP A 241 -7.90 -6.95 16.07
C ASP A 241 -8.09 -8.43 16.44
N VAL A 242 -9.11 -9.10 15.88
CA VAL A 242 -9.35 -10.54 16.06
C VAL A 242 -8.27 -11.39 15.41
N ASP A 243 -7.78 -11.03 14.21
CA ASP A 243 -6.75 -11.79 13.50
C ASP A 243 -5.36 -11.62 14.12
N SER A 244 -5.10 -10.47 14.75
CA SER A 244 -3.85 -10.21 15.48
C SER A 244 -3.81 -10.89 16.85
N ALA A 245 -4.95 -11.04 17.54
CA ALA A 245 -5.05 -11.62 18.87
C ALA A 245 -4.64 -13.12 19.01
N PRO A 246 -4.72 -14.01 18.00
CA PRO A 246 -4.27 -15.40 18.09
C PRO A 246 -2.94 -15.69 17.37
N ALA A 247 -2.26 -14.69 16.80
CA ALA A 247 -1.03 -14.93 16.02
C ALA A 247 0.09 -15.63 16.83
N TRP A 248 0.13 -15.43 18.14
CA TRP A 248 1.06 -16.08 19.08
C TRP A 248 0.67 -17.49 19.50
N LYS A 249 -0.60 -17.90 19.31
CA LYS A 249 -1.05 -19.29 19.56
C LYS A 249 -0.81 -20.21 18.37
N ARG A 250 -0.44 -19.65 17.21
CA ARG A 250 -0.20 -20.42 15.99
C ARG A 250 1.24 -20.87 15.96
N GLU A 251 1.45 -22.15 15.63
CA GLU A 251 2.78 -22.71 15.51
C GLU A 251 3.59 -21.94 14.47
N SER A 252 4.77 -21.49 14.87
CA SER A 252 5.72 -20.83 13.98
C SER A 252 6.32 -21.87 13.04
N TYR A 253 6.84 -21.42 11.89
CA TYR A 253 7.54 -22.33 10.96
C TYR A 253 8.66 -23.15 11.64
N PRO A 254 9.51 -22.56 12.50
CA PRO A 254 10.49 -23.34 13.27
C PRO A 254 9.88 -24.43 14.16
N ILE A 255 8.74 -24.15 14.82
CA ILE A 255 8.04 -25.12 15.67
C ILE A 255 7.49 -26.26 14.82
N MET A 256 6.74 -25.95 13.75
CA MET A 256 6.21 -26.96 12.83
C MET A 256 7.33 -27.82 12.25
N MET A 257 8.47 -27.20 11.91
CA MET A 257 9.63 -27.92 11.40
C MET A 257 10.27 -28.83 12.46
N GLY A 258 10.34 -28.38 13.71
CA GLY A 258 10.81 -29.19 14.83
C GLY A 258 9.96 -30.44 15.02
N LYS A 259 8.62 -30.27 15.03
CA LYS A 259 7.66 -31.38 15.12
C LYS A 259 7.79 -32.36 13.96
N PHE A 260 7.94 -31.84 12.75
CA PHE A 260 8.14 -32.66 11.56
C PHE A 260 9.42 -33.49 11.67
N LYS A 261 10.53 -32.86 12.09
CA LYS A 261 11.81 -33.56 12.29
C LYS A 261 11.76 -34.62 13.39
N ALA A 262 10.97 -34.37 14.44
CA ALA A 262 10.74 -35.31 15.52
C ALA A 262 9.79 -36.46 15.14
N GLY A 263 9.17 -36.41 13.95
CA GLY A 263 8.17 -37.39 13.51
C GLY A 263 6.81 -37.23 14.21
N GLU A 264 6.56 -36.11 14.89
CA GLU A 264 5.31 -35.84 15.61
C GLU A 264 4.15 -35.50 14.65
N ILE A 265 4.46 -35.01 13.46
CA ILE A 265 3.49 -34.68 12.42
C ILE A 265 3.92 -35.29 11.09
N THR A 266 2.94 -35.67 10.27
CA THR A 266 3.21 -36.19 8.94
C THR A 266 3.59 -35.07 7.96
N LEU A 267 4.10 -35.44 6.78
CA LEU A 267 4.36 -34.49 5.69
C LEU A 267 3.08 -33.77 5.25
N GLU A 268 1.96 -34.49 5.16
CA GLU A 268 0.66 -33.93 4.79
C GLU A 268 0.19 -32.92 5.85
N ASP A 269 0.33 -33.24 7.14
CA ASP A 269 0.01 -32.33 8.23
C ASP A 269 0.85 -31.05 8.16
N PHE A 270 2.17 -31.18 7.94
CA PHE A 270 3.06 -30.03 7.83
C PHE A 270 2.64 -29.12 6.67
N ILE A 271 2.37 -29.68 5.49
CA ILE A 271 1.97 -28.90 4.31
C ILE A 271 0.61 -28.24 4.55
N SER A 272 -0.36 -28.97 5.12
CA SER A 272 -1.68 -28.43 5.47
C SER A 272 -1.59 -27.25 6.43
N GLN A 273 -0.82 -27.40 7.52
CA GLN A 273 -0.60 -26.32 8.48
C GLN A 273 0.11 -25.11 7.86
N LEU A 274 1.10 -25.35 6.99
CA LEU A 274 1.81 -24.29 6.27
C LEU A 274 0.88 -23.52 5.33
N VAL A 275 0.05 -24.22 4.57
CA VAL A 275 -0.94 -23.61 3.66
C VAL A 275 -1.98 -22.80 4.44
N ASN A 276 -2.53 -23.34 5.53
CA ASN A 276 -3.47 -22.64 6.39
C ASN A 276 -2.87 -21.36 6.97
N ARG A 277 -1.63 -21.43 7.45
CA ARG A 277 -0.88 -20.26 7.92
C ARG A 277 -0.75 -19.20 6.82
N TYR A 278 -0.37 -19.59 5.62
CA TYR A 278 -0.24 -18.69 4.48
C TYR A 278 -1.57 -18.04 4.10
N GLN A 279 -2.68 -18.79 4.09
CA GLN A 279 -4.01 -18.24 3.79
C GLN A 279 -4.43 -17.17 4.80
N LEU A 280 -4.11 -17.37 6.09
CA LEU A 280 -4.40 -16.40 7.14
C LEU A 280 -3.58 -15.13 6.98
N ILE A 281 -2.28 -15.25 6.69
CA ILE A 281 -1.42 -14.09 6.38
C ILE A 281 -1.96 -13.34 5.15
N ASP A 282 -2.46 -14.06 4.14
CA ASP A 282 -3.07 -13.48 2.94
C ASP A 282 -4.38 -12.74 3.26
N ALA A 283 -5.19 -13.28 4.17
CA ALA A 283 -6.41 -12.63 4.64
C ALA A 283 -6.08 -11.35 5.40
N GLN A 284 -5.16 -11.42 6.37
CA GLN A 284 -4.77 -10.26 7.19
C GLN A 284 -4.23 -9.11 6.33
N MET A 285 -3.33 -9.37 5.37
CA MET A 285 -2.83 -8.33 4.46
C MET A 285 -3.93 -7.71 3.60
N ARG A 286 -4.92 -8.50 3.15
CA ARG A 286 -6.07 -7.98 2.39
C ARG A 286 -6.96 -7.09 3.26
N THR A 287 -7.24 -7.52 4.49
CA THR A 287 -8.02 -6.76 5.46
C THR A 287 -7.32 -5.44 5.81
N GLU A 288 -5.99 -5.46 6.01
CA GLU A 288 -5.18 -4.27 6.23
C GLU A 288 -5.29 -3.29 5.05
N ARG A 289 -5.07 -3.77 3.82
CA ARG A 289 -5.26 -2.96 2.60
C ARG A 289 -6.65 -2.32 2.55
N ASP A 290 -7.69 -3.13 2.73
CA ASP A 290 -9.07 -2.68 2.65
C ASP A 290 -9.40 -1.63 3.70
N LEU A 291 -8.84 -1.76 4.91
CA LEU A 291 -8.99 -0.77 5.97
C LEU A 291 -8.39 0.58 5.54
N HIS A 292 -7.23 0.58 4.89
CA HIS A 292 -6.60 1.81 4.37
C HIS A 292 -7.37 2.41 3.18
N ILE A 293 -7.95 1.58 2.31
CA ILE A 293 -8.82 2.05 1.22
C ILE A 293 -10.03 2.76 1.82
N ASP A 294 -10.74 2.14 2.76
CA ASP A 294 -11.93 2.69 3.38
C ASP A 294 -11.61 3.96 4.18
N THR A 295 -10.47 3.99 4.87
CA THR A 295 -9.97 5.19 5.54
C THR A 295 -9.78 6.34 4.56
N THR A 296 -9.21 6.06 3.38
CA THR A 296 -9.00 7.07 2.33
C THR A 296 -10.34 7.60 1.81
N GLN A 297 -11.32 6.71 1.61
CA GLN A 297 -12.68 7.08 1.20
C GLN A 297 -13.35 7.99 2.23
N LEU A 298 -13.31 7.61 3.52
CA LEU A 298 -13.89 8.39 4.61
C LEU A 298 -13.25 9.78 4.71
N LEU A 299 -11.93 9.88 4.58
CA LEU A 299 -11.22 11.15 4.62
C LEU A 299 -11.65 12.12 3.51
N THR A 300 -11.94 11.64 2.31
CA THR A 300 -12.45 12.49 1.21
C THR A 300 -13.76 13.20 1.57
N TYR A 301 -14.61 12.58 2.40
CA TYR A 301 -15.84 13.22 2.90
C TYR A 301 -15.59 14.16 4.07
N THR A 302 -14.53 13.93 4.86
CA THR A 302 -14.16 14.81 5.97
C THR A 302 -13.64 16.17 5.52
N GLU A 303 -12.84 16.20 4.45
CA GLU A 303 -12.23 17.43 3.93
C GLU A 303 -13.24 18.32 3.21
N LYS A 304 -14.30 17.73 2.61
CA LYS A 304 -15.35 18.46 1.88
C LYS A 304 -16.28 19.28 2.78
N THR A 305 -16.38 18.98 4.07
CA THR A 305 -17.37 19.59 4.99
C THR A 305 -16.80 20.70 5.85
N VAL A 306 -15.47 20.88 5.87
CA VAL A 306 -14.81 21.94 6.65
C VAL A 306 -14.63 23.23 5.82
N ARG A 307 -15.01 23.22 4.54
CA ARG A 307 -14.98 24.38 3.64
C ARG A 307 -16.40 24.79 3.25
#